data_AF-A0AAD0Y9A0-F1
#
_entry.id   AF-A0AAD0Y9A0-F1
#
_cell.length_a   1.000
_cell.length_b   1.000
_cell.length_c   1.000
_cell.angle_alpha   90.00
_cell.angle_beta   90.00
_cell.angle_gamma   90.00
#
_symmetry.space_group_name_H-M   'P 1'
#
loop_
_entity.id
_entity.type
_entity.pdbx_description
1 polymer ?
#
loop_
_entity_poly.entity_id
_entity_poly.type
_entity_poly.pdbx_seq_one_letter_code
_entity_poly.pdbx_strand_id
1 'polypeptide(L)'
;MTGLDATLVYPRWTDPQKQIPKNGTTWCAFGITGIQEDFNPAYVQGEENTEQWSHETISLILCFYGPRGLAMATRFRDGLLVAQNNDELNRVGLTFLQHGRLLNLPELINNQWVRRYDISVDLRRKIIRQYGIKSLVDAPVKFFGD
;
A
#
# COMPACT_ATOMS: atom_id res chain seq x y z
N MET A 1 9.83 -10.24 6.62
CA MET A 1 8.49 -10.70 7.07
C MET A 1 8.25 -12.20 6.89
N THR A 2 8.14 -12.74 5.67
CA THR A 2 7.81 -14.17 5.46
C THR A 2 9.01 -15.12 5.46
N GLY A 3 10.18 -14.62 5.07
CA GLY A 3 11.36 -15.46 4.77
C GLY A 3 11.22 -16.23 3.45
N LEU A 4 10.26 -15.84 2.59
CA LEU A 4 10.17 -16.32 1.22
C LEU A 4 11.27 -15.67 0.39
N ASP A 5 11.87 -16.43 -0.53
CA ASP A 5 12.84 -15.90 -1.48
C ASP A 5 12.21 -14.78 -2.33
N ALA A 6 12.92 -13.68 -2.57
CA ALA A 6 12.44 -12.57 -3.38
C ALA A 6 12.11 -13.00 -4.82
N THR A 7 12.78 -14.00 -5.38
CA THR A 7 12.46 -14.56 -6.71
C THR A 7 11.16 -15.34 -6.73
N LEU A 8 10.57 -15.62 -5.56
CA LEU A 8 9.28 -16.28 -5.39
C LEU A 8 8.14 -15.30 -5.05
N VAL A 9 8.40 -13.99 -5.16
CA VAL A 9 7.42 -12.91 -5.00
C VAL A 9 7.20 -12.22 -6.34
N TYR A 10 5.96 -12.28 -6.84
CA TYR A 10 5.61 -11.87 -8.19
C TYR A 10 4.65 -10.68 -8.18
N PRO A 11 4.97 -9.57 -8.87
CA PRO A 11 3.97 -8.58 -9.20
C PRO A 11 2.95 -9.20 -10.17
N ARG A 12 1.66 -8.96 -9.93
CA ARG A 12 0.55 -9.50 -10.75
C ARG A 12 0.53 -8.96 -12.17
N TRP A 13 0.89 -7.69 -12.36
CA TRP A 13 0.86 -7.01 -13.64
C TRP A 13 2.29 -6.68 -14.08
N THR A 14 2.81 -7.46 -15.03
CA THR A 14 4.15 -7.28 -15.61
C THR A 14 4.09 -7.51 -17.11
N ASP A 15 4.93 -6.79 -17.86
CA ASP A 15 5.12 -7.00 -19.31
C ASP A 15 6.61 -7.25 -19.61
N PRO A 16 7.00 -8.46 -20.08
CA PRO A 16 6.15 -9.63 -20.31
C PRO A 16 5.69 -10.27 -18.99
N GLN A 17 4.57 -10.99 -19.04
CA GLN A 17 4.08 -11.73 -17.88
C GLN A 17 5.09 -12.82 -17.48
N LYS A 18 5.58 -12.76 -16.24
CA LYS A 18 6.50 -13.78 -15.72
C LYS A 18 5.80 -15.12 -15.62
N GLN A 19 6.49 -16.18 -16.04
CA GLN A 19 6.03 -17.54 -15.83
C GLN A 19 5.95 -17.85 -14.33
N ILE A 20 4.78 -18.31 -13.88
CA ILE A 20 4.57 -18.69 -12.49
C ILE A 20 5.29 -19.99 -12.14
N PRO A 21 5.65 -20.22 -10.87
CA PRO A 21 6.29 -21.45 -10.44
C PRO A 21 5.47 -22.72 -10.72
N LYS A 22 6.16 -23.84 -10.92
CA LYS A 22 5.52 -25.17 -11.03
C LYS A 22 4.80 -25.52 -9.73
N ASN A 23 3.78 -26.37 -9.85
CA ASN A 23 3.04 -26.88 -8.70
C ASN A 23 3.98 -27.57 -7.69
N GLY A 24 3.65 -27.46 -6.41
CA GLY A 24 4.52 -27.88 -5.30
C GLY A 24 5.47 -26.78 -4.80
N THR A 25 5.64 -25.68 -5.55
CA THR A 25 6.43 -24.52 -5.10
C THR A 25 5.56 -23.58 -4.26
N THR A 26 6.07 -23.11 -3.12
CA THR A 26 5.41 -22.04 -2.34
C THR A 26 5.85 -20.69 -2.90
N TRP A 27 4.90 -19.81 -3.23
CA TRP A 27 5.19 -18.49 -3.79
C TRP A 27 4.08 -17.48 -3.45
N CYS A 28 4.31 -16.21 -3.74
CA CYS A 28 3.36 -15.13 -3.51
C CYS A 28 3.19 -14.27 -4.76
N ALA A 29 1.95 -13.94 -5.12
CA ALA A 29 1.63 -12.88 -6.07
C ALA A 29 1.09 -11.67 -5.32
N PHE A 30 1.49 -10.46 -5.68
CA PHE A 30 0.95 -9.23 -5.10
C PHE A 30 0.57 -8.20 -6.15
N GLY A 31 -0.32 -7.29 -5.79
CA GLY A 31 -0.69 -6.16 -6.63
C GLY A 31 -1.39 -5.05 -5.86
N ILE A 32 -1.23 -3.82 -6.31
CA ILE A 32 -2.03 -2.66 -5.89
C ILE A 32 -3.43 -2.76 -6.50
N THR A 33 -4.47 -2.79 -5.67
CA THR A 33 -5.87 -2.86 -6.09
C THR A 33 -6.58 -1.51 -6.05
N GLY A 34 -5.98 -0.50 -5.44
CA GLY A 34 -6.55 0.84 -5.38
C GLY A 34 -5.62 1.84 -4.71
N ILE A 35 -5.85 3.11 -5.01
CA ILE A 35 -5.23 4.25 -4.34
C ILE A 35 -6.38 5.20 -4.00
N GLN A 36 -6.53 5.51 -2.71
CA GLN A 36 -7.57 6.40 -2.20
C GLN A 36 -6.90 7.59 -1.51
N GLU A 37 -7.12 8.80 -2.03
CA GLU A 37 -6.67 10.04 -1.40
C GLU A 37 -7.60 10.45 -0.24
N ASP A 38 -7.04 11.11 0.77
CA ASP A 38 -7.84 11.81 1.79
C ASP A 38 -8.63 12.96 1.13
N PHE A 39 -9.92 13.05 1.43
CA PHE A 39 -10.81 14.06 0.83
C PHE A 39 -10.44 15.51 1.19
N ASN A 40 -9.84 15.71 2.37
CA ASN A 40 -9.54 17.03 2.90
C ASN A 40 -8.06 17.16 3.24
N PRO A 41 -7.25 17.75 2.34
CA PRO A 41 -5.87 18.07 2.65
C PRO A 41 -5.76 19.24 3.64
N ALA A 42 -4.73 19.23 4.47
CA ALA A 42 -4.37 20.38 5.29
C ALA A 42 -3.53 21.37 4.49
N TYR A 43 -3.79 22.68 4.66
CA TYR A 43 -2.96 23.73 4.11
C TYR A 43 -2.13 24.37 5.22
N VAL A 44 -0.83 24.45 5.02
CA VAL A 44 0.14 25.07 5.92
C VAL A 44 0.72 26.28 5.20
N GLN A 45 0.36 27.48 5.67
CA GLN A 45 0.87 28.72 5.10
C GLN A 45 2.24 29.06 5.67
N GLY A 46 3.20 29.28 4.78
CA GLY A 46 4.48 29.95 5.05
C GLY A 46 4.48 31.38 4.51
N GLU A 47 5.57 32.11 4.73
CA GLU A 47 5.68 33.51 4.26
C GLU A 47 5.68 33.61 2.72
N GLU A 48 6.41 32.73 2.05
CA GLU A 48 6.59 32.75 0.58
C GLU A 48 5.87 31.62 -0.16
N ASN A 49 5.44 30.59 0.55
CA ASN A 49 4.87 29.37 -0.01
C ASN A 49 3.69 28.87 0.82
N THR A 50 2.83 28.07 0.21
CA THR A 50 1.79 27.31 0.91
C THR A 50 2.01 25.84 0.64
N GLU A 51 2.12 25.03 1.67
CA GLU A 51 2.17 23.58 1.55
C GLU A 51 0.76 22.98 1.70
N GLN A 52 0.45 22.00 0.87
CA GLN A 52 -0.71 21.16 0.99
C GLN A 52 -0.25 19.77 1.44
N TRP A 53 -0.69 19.34 2.61
CA TRP A 53 -0.42 18.03 3.18
C TRP A 53 -1.65 17.15 3.00
N SER A 54 -1.50 16.03 2.30
CA SER A 54 -2.52 15.00 2.20
C SER A 54 -1.93 13.65 2.59
N HIS A 55 -2.80 12.66 2.79
CA HIS A 55 -2.38 11.27 2.78
C HIS A 55 -3.16 10.51 1.72
N GLU A 56 -2.63 9.36 1.34
CA GLU A 56 -3.38 8.38 0.57
C GLU A 56 -3.21 7.00 1.19
N THR A 57 -4.23 6.18 0.98
CA THR A 57 -4.22 4.76 1.28
C THR A 57 -3.97 4.00 -0.01
N ILE A 58 -2.93 3.16 -0.01
CA ILE A 58 -2.60 2.23 -1.09
C ILE A 58 -3.10 0.86 -0.65
N SER A 59 -4.12 0.36 -1.32
CA SER A 59 -4.66 -0.97 -1.07
C SER A 59 -3.95 -2.00 -1.92
N LEU A 60 -3.50 -3.08 -1.30
CA LEU A 60 -2.82 -4.20 -1.93
C LEU A 60 -3.60 -5.49 -1.70
N ILE A 61 -3.47 -6.42 -2.64
CA ILE A 61 -3.80 -7.82 -2.47
C ILE A 61 -2.53 -8.66 -2.52
N LEU A 62 -2.38 -9.57 -1.58
CA LEU A 62 -1.34 -10.59 -1.59
C LEU A 62 -1.98 -11.97 -1.60
N CYS A 63 -1.50 -12.83 -2.50
CA CYS A 63 -2.04 -14.15 -2.76
C CYS A 63 -0.92 -15.18 -2.61
N PHE A 64 -1.04 -16.07 -1.63
CA PHE A 64 -0.05 -17.08 -1.32
C PHE A 64 -0.48 -18.44 -1.86
N TYR A 65 0.49 -19.15 -2.43
CA TYR A 65 0.28 -20.44 -3.11
C TYR A 65 1.21 -21.51 -2.58
N GLY A 66 0.89 -22.76 -2.93
CA GLY A 66 1.75 -23.93 -2.69
C GLY A 66 1.61 -24.55 -1.30
N PRO A 67 2.42 -25.58 -1.00
CA PRO A 67 2.25 -26.42 0.19
C PRO A 67 2.31 -25.67 1.52
N ARG A 68 3.05 -24.55 1.59
CA ARG A 68 3.14 -23.70 2.78
C ARG A 68 2.41 -22.37 2.63
N GLY A 69 1.52 -22.22 1.66
CA GLY A 69 0.84 -20.96 1.35
C GLY A 69 0.15 -20.34 2.58
N LEU A 70 -0.60 -21.14 3.33
CA LEU A 70 -1.26 -20.70 4.57
C LEU A 70 -0.25 -20.21 5.62
N ALA A 71 0.81 -20.98 5.86
CA ALA A 71 1.83 -20.62 6.86
C ALA A 71 2.60 -19.35 6.47
N MET A 72 2.82 -19.12 5.18
CA MET A 72 3.43 -17.87 4.69
C MET A 72 2.48 -16.69 4.85
N ALA A 73 1.20 -16.87 4.54
CA ALA A 73 0.18 -15.85 4.70
C ALA A 73 0.01 -15.42 6.17
N THR A 74 -0.06 -16.37 7.11
CA THR A 74 -0.19 -16.06 8.54
C THR A 74 1.07 -15.37 9.07
N ARG A 75 2.26 -15.87 8.71
CA ARG A 75 3.53 -15.21 9.08
C ARG A 75 3.64 -13.81 8.49
N PHE A 76 3.19 -13.59 7.27
CA PHE A 76 3.14 -12.27 6.66
C PHE A 76 2.23 -11.33 7.47
N ARG A 77 0.99 -11.76 7.75
CA ARG A 77 0.02 -11.00 8.57
C ARG A 77 0.62 -10.60 9.91
N ASP A 78 1.20 -11.55 10.64
CA ASP A 78 1.77 -11.30 11.96
C ASP A 78 3.01 -10.40 11.85
N GLY A 79 3.79 -10.55 10.77
CA GLY A 79 4.95 -9.72 10.47
C GLY A 79 4.62 -8.25 10.17
N LEU A 80 3.43 -7.93 9.65
CA LEU A 80 3.00 -6.54 9.44
C LEU A 80 2.89 -5.75 10.75
N LEU A 81 2.64 -6.44 11.87
CA LEU A 81 2.47 -5.84 13.19
C LEU A 81 3.80 -5.65 13.93
N VAL A 82 4.92 -6.11 13.36
CA VAL A 82 6.25 -5.97 13.96
C VAL A 82 6.82 -4.60 13.61
N ALA A 83 7.13 -3.79 14.63
CA ALA A 83 7.59 -2.41 14.47
C ALA A 83 8.81 -2.28 13.53
N GLN A 84 9.81 -3.17 13.65
CA GLN A 84 11.00 -3.15 12.80
C GLN A 84 10.67 -3.38 11.32
N ASN A 85 9.63 -4.16 10.99
CA ASN A 85 9.20 -4.31 9.60
C ASN A 85 8.50 -3.04 9.10
N ASN A 86 7.76 -2.34 9.98
CA ASN A 86 7.15 -1.06 9.63
C ASN A 86 8.21 0.04 9.45
N ASP A 87 9.33 -0.01 10.17
CA ASP A 87 10.45 0.91 9.96
C ASP A 87 11.04 0.79 8.54
N GLU A 88 11.09 -0.42 7.97
CA GLU A 88 11.49 -0.61 6.57
C GLU A 88 10.48 -0.01 5.57
N LEU A 89 9.19 -0.05 5.88
CA LEU A 89 8.17 0.66 5.09
C LEU A 89 8.35 2.17 5.19
N ASN A 90 8.61 2.69 6.40
CA ASN A 90 8.78 4.12 6.64
C ASN A 90 9.95 4.69 5.84
N ARG A 91 11.03 3.92 5.65
CA ARG A 91 12.18 4.31 4.80
C ARG A 91 11.81 4.57 3.34
N VAL A 92 10.74 3.97 2.84
CA VAL A 92 10.22 4.20 1.49
C VAL A 92 8.96 5.07 1.48
N GLY A 93 8.67 5.77 2.58
CA GLY A 93 7.55 6.70 2.70
C GLY A 93 6.18 6.03 2.88
N LEU A 94 6.14 4.76 3.28
CA LEU A 94 4.92 4.00 3.54
C LEU A 94 4.81 3.62 5.01
N THR A 95 3.61 3.44 5.51
CA THR A 95 3.36 2.86 6.84
C THR A 95 2.21 1.88 6.77
N PHE A 96 2.22 0.85 7.60
CA PHE A 96 1.12 -0.09 7.71
C PHE A 96 -0.11 0.58 8.34
N LEU A 97 -1.28 0.46 7.70
CA LEU A 97 -2.55 0.95 8.22
C LEU A 97 -3.38 -0.19 8.82
N GLN A 98 -3.71 -1.19 8.00
CA GLN A 98 -4.53 -2.33 8.40
C GLN A 98 -4.38 -3.49 7.42
N HIS A 99 -4.88 -4.67 7.80
CA HIS A 99 -5.02 -5.81 6.90
C HIS A 99 -6.43 -6.41 7.01
N GLY A 100 -6.89 -7.03 5.92
CA GLY A 100 -8.14 -7.77 5.89
C GLY A 100 -8.03 -9.15 6.54
N ARG A 101 -9.12 -9.92 6.47
CA ARG A 101 -9.12 -11.34 6.85
C ARG A 101 -8.37 -12.17 5.81
N LEU A 102 -7.79 -13.27 6.24
CA LEU A 102 -7.23 -14.26 5.34
C LEU A 102 -8.34 -15.10 4.72
N LEU A 103 -8.38 -15.19 3.39
CA LEU A 103 -9.33 -16.00 2.63
C LEU A 103 -8.63 -17.23 2.08
N ASN A 104 -9.28 -18.40 2.12
CA ASN A 104 -8.82 -19.61 1.43
C ASN A 104 -9.74 -19.85 0.23
N LEU A 105 -9.22 -19.72 -0.98
CA LEU A 105 -9.97 -19.74 -2.23
C LEU A 105 -9.37 -20.76 -3.20
N PRO A 106 -10.20 -21.42 -4.03
CA PRO A 106 -9.71 -22.23 -5.13
C PRO A 106 -9.34 -21.33 -6.33
N GLU A 107 -8.29 -21.69 -7.06
CA GLU A 107 -7.95 -21.08 -8.35
C GLU A 107 -7.57 -22.17 -9.35
N LEU A 108 -8.01 -22.03 -10.60
CA LEU A 108 -7.67 -22.95 -11.68
C LEU A 108 -6.44 -22.42 -12.43
N ILE A 109 -5.32 -23.14 -12.35
CA ILE A 109 -4.06 -22.77 -13.00
C ILE A 109 -3.56 -23.97 -13.79
N ASN A 110 -3.23 -23.79 -15.08
CA ASN A 110 -2.74 -24.85 -15.95
C ASN A 110 -3.61 -26.14 -15.89
N ASN A 111 -4.94 -25.97 -15.91
CA ASN A 111 -5.93 -27.04 -15.81
C ASN A 111 -5.86 -27.86 -14.49
N GLN A 112 -5.32 -27.28 -13.43
CA GLN A 112 -5.28 -27.89 -12.09
C GLN A 112 -5.83 -26.91 -11.06
N TRP A 113 -6.71 -27.41 -10.18
CA TRP A 113 -7.17 -26.64 -9.02
C TRP A 113 -6.06 -26.53 -7.99
N VAL A 114 -5.72 -25.31 -7.63
CA VAL A 114 -4.75 -24.98 -6.59
C VAL A 114 -5.41 -24.19 -5.46
N ARG A 115 -4.88 -24.33 -4.25
CA ARG A 115 -5.30 -23.51 -3.10
C ARG A 115 -4.56 -22.17 -3.16
N ARG A 116 -5.32 -21.09 -2.98
CA ARG A 116 -4.85 -19.72 -2.90
C ARG A 116 -5.27 -19.10 -1.57
N TYR A 117 -4.35 -18.44 -0.90
CA TYR A 117 -4.61 -17.74 0.36
C TYR A 117 -4.46 -16.24 0.18
N ASP A 118 -5.57 -15.49 0.26
CA ASP A 118 -5.62 -14.07 -0.06
C ASP A 118 -5.70 -13.22 1.21
N ILE A 119 -4.88 -12.18 1.30
CA ILE A 119 -4.94 -11.14 2.33
C ILE A 119 -4.85 -9.77 1.67
N SER A 120 -5.78 -8.88 2.01
CA SER A 120 -5.67 -7.47 1.65
C SER A 120 -4.85 -6.72 2.70
N VAL A 121 -4.07 -5.74 2.25
CA VAL A 121 -3.26 -4.86 3.10
C VAL A 121 -3.46 -3.44 2.63
N ASP A 122 -3.71 -2.54 3.56
CA ASP A 122 -3.71 -1.11 3.30
C ASP A 122 -2.44 -0.50 3.89
N LEU A 123 -1.69 0.20 3.05
CA LEU A 123 -0.56 1.04 3.45
C LEU A 123 -0.96 2.51 3.32
N ARG A 124 -0.36 3.37 4.13
CA ARG A 124 -0.59 4.82 4.07
C ARG A 124 0.71 5.54 3.71
N ARG A 125 0.63 6.59 2.89
CA ARG A 125 1.74 7.55 2.68
C ARG A 125 1.28 8.98 2.90
N LYS A 126 2.20 9.83 3.36
CA LYS A 126 2.02 11.30 3.39
C LYS A 126 2.49 11.87 2.05
N ILE A 127 1.73 12.80 1.51
CA ILE A 127 2.07 13.58 0.31
C ILE A 127 2.14 15.05 0.73
N ILE A 128 3.22 15.72 0.35
CA ILE A 128 3.40 17.16 0.56
C ILE A 128 3.56 17.78 -0.83
N ARG A 129 2.68 18.71 -1.17
CA ARG A 129 2.77 19.53 -2.38
C ARG A 129 3.03 20.98 -1.96
N GLN A 130 4.04 21.62 -2.53
CA GLN A 130 4.34 23.02 -2.26
C GLN A 130 3.86 23.87 -3.43
N TYR A 131 3.07 24.91 -3.13
CA TYR A 131 2.64 25.92 -4.09
C TYR A 131 3.30 27.26 -3.79
N GLY A 132 3.72 27.98 -4.84
CA GLY A 132 4.26 29.34 -4.74
C GLY A 132 3.20 30.41 -4.50
N ILE A 133 2.27 30.15 -3.57
CA ILE A 133 1.23 31.09 -3.17
C ILE A 133 1.76 31.84 -1.94
N LYS A 134 1.99 33.15 -2.09
CA LYS A 134 2.42 34.02 -1.00
C LYS A 134 1.26 34.29 -0.04
N SER A 135 1.57 34.35 1.25
CA SER A 135 0.60 34.74 2.26
C SER A 135 0.19 36.21 2.11
N LEU A 136 -1.07 36.51 2.43
CA LEU A 136 -1.57 37.88 2.40
C LEU A 136 -1.03 38.61 3.64
N VAL A 137 -0.03 39.48 3.45
CA VAL A 137 0.69 40.13 4.54
C VAL A 137 -0.14 41.23 5.22
N ASP A 138 -1.05 41.86 4.46
CA ASP A 138 -1.97 42.89 4.97
C ASP A 138 -3.26 42.92 4.11
N ALA A 139 -4.40 43.15 4.76
CA ALA A 139 -5.71 43.36 4.13
C ALA A 139 -6.49 44.44 4.89
N PRO A 140 -6.12 45.73 4.75
CA PRO A 140 -6.84 46.80 5.41
C PRO A 140 -8.25 46.91 4.80
N VAL A 141 -9.26 46.52 5.57
CA VAL A 141 -10.66 46.62 5.16
C VAL A 141 -11.24 47.94 5.64
N LYS A 142 -11.84 48.71 4.72
CA LYS A 142 -12.71 49.85 5.04
C LYS A 142 -14.14 49.45 4.78
N PHE A 143 -14.96 49.44 5.83
CA PHE A 143 -16.40 49.26 5.71
C PHE A 143 -17.02 50.61 5.35
N PHE A 144 -17.89 50.63 4.33
CA PHE A 144 -18.70 51.78 3.97
C PHE A 144 -20.18 51.39 4.09
N GLY A 145 -20.95 52.20 4.81
CA GLY A 145 -22.39 52.05 5.04
C GLY A 145 -22.84 52.95 6.19
N ASP A 146 -23.93 53.69 5.99
CA ASP A 146 -24.59 54.52 7.01
C ASP A 146 -25.49 53.67 7.93
#